data_AF-A0A9E2VT29-F1
#
_entry.id   AF-A0A9E2VT29-F1
#
_cell.length_a   1.000
_cell.length_b   1.000
_cell.length_c   1.000
_cell.angle_alpha   90.00
_cell.angle_beta   90.00
_cell.angle_gamma   90.00
#
_symmetry.space_group_name_H-M   'P 1'
#
loop_
_entity.id
_entity.type
_entity.pdbx_description
1 polymer ?
#
loop_
_entity_poly.entity_id
_entity_poly.type
_entity_poly.pdbx_seq_one_letter_code
_entity_poly.pdbx_strand_id
1 'polypeptide(L)'
;MIDEKTKAMILEALNDEYKARAFYRLVIKTFGPVRPFINIVEAEDTHARSLERLCARYEIPLPPDEWDRTLRPPSSILEACRVGVEGEIQNIAMYDRFLEETDIPDVRSLFQRLQSRSREAHLPAFERCVAQGGEAGRGPGRGKDLPGRTQAGSDQKRFRHQGRTI
;
A
#
# COMPACT_ATOMS: atom_id res chain seq x y z
N MET A 1 7.45 -16.43 28.81
CA MET A 1 8.52 -16.68 27.84
C MET A 1 7.88 -17.32 26.62
N ILE A 2 8.18 -16.83 25.43
CA ILE A 2 7.63 -17.36 24.17
C ILE A 2 8.49 -18.54 23.70
N ASP A 3 7.87 -19.58 23.12
CA ASP A 3 8.57 -20.77 22.63
C ASP A 3 9.29 -20.50 21.29
N GLU A 4 10.32 -21.30 20.99
CA GLU A 4 11.15 -21.12 19.79
C GLU A 4 10.37 -21.25 18.48
N LYS A 5 9.32 -22.08 18.45
CA LYS A 5 8.48 -22.25 17.26
C LYS A 5 7.71 -20.96 17.01
N THR A 6 7.08 -20.38 18.03
CA THR A 6 6.39 -19.10 17.90
C THR A 6 7.35 -17.96 17.55
N LYS A 7 8.57 -17.94 18.11
CA LYS A 7 9.61 -16.97 17.69
C LYS A 7 9.92 -17.08 16.20
N ALA A 8 10.12 -18.29 15.70
CA ALA A 8 10.40 -18.52 14.28
C ALA A 8 9.25 -18.01 13.38
N MET A 9 7.99 -18.25 13.77
CA MET A 9 6.82 -17.76 13.03
C MET A 9 6.74 -16.22 12.99
N ILE A 10 7.08 -15.55 14.09
CA ILE A 10 7.11 -14.08 14.15
C ILE A 10 8.20 -13.52 13.22
N LEU A 11 9.37 -14.15 13.22
CA LEU A 11 10.49 -13.76 12.37
C LEU A 11 10.21 -14.01 10.88
N GLU A 12 9.58 -15.15 10.56
CA GLU A 12 9.14 -15.47 9.21
C GLU A 12 8.12 -14.45 8.71
N ALA A 13 7.08 -14.16 9.50
CA ALA A 13 6.10 -13.12 9.20
C ALA A 13 6.76 -11.76 8.98
N LEU A 14 7.65 -11.33 9.88
CA LEU A 14 8.30 -10.02 9.78
C LEU A 14 9.14 -9.89 8.51
N ASN A 15 9.88 -10.95 8.16
CA ASN A 15 10.66 -10.95 6.94
C ASN A 15 9.78 -10.94 5.68
N ASP A 16 8.61 -11.59 5.70
CA ASP A 16 7.64 -11.52 4.60
C ASP A 16 7.08 -10.10 4.43
N GLU A 17 6.70 -9.43 5.53
CA GLU A 17 6.25 -8.02 5.49
C GLU A 17 7.34 -7.07 4.96
N TYR A 18 8.60 -7.27 5.36
CA TYR A 18 9.73 -6.51 4.81
C TYR A 18 9.87 -6.71 3.30
N LYS A 19 9.79 -7.96 2.84
CA LYS A 19 9.88 -8.30 1.42
C LYS A 19 8.75 -7.68 0.61
N ALA A 20 7.51 -7.79 1.08
CA ALA A 20 6.34 -7.22 0.43
C ALA A 20 6.44 -5.68 0.34
N ARG A 21 6.77 -5.02 1.46
CA ARG A 21 7.00 -3.58 1.53
C ARG A 21 8.07 -3.12 0.54
N ALA A 22 9.23 -3.77 0.53
CA ALA A 22 10.33 -3.45 -0.38
C ALA A 22 9.92 -3.64 -1.85
N PHE A 23 9.23 -4.73 -2.18
CA PHE A 23 8.73 -4.96 -3.53
C PHE A 23 7.74 -3.89 -3.98
N TYR A 24 6.78 -3.51 -3.14
CA TYR A 24 5.80 -2.49 -3.50
C TYR A 24 6.43 -1.09 -3.61
N ARG A 25 7.40 -0.75 -2.75
CA ARG A 25 8.23 0.46 -2.91
C ARG A 25 8.96 0.47 -4.24
N LEU A 26 9.54 -0.67 -4.64
CA LEU A 26 10.23 -0.82 -5.92
C LEU A 26 9.27 -0.61 -7.10
N VAL A 27 8.07 -1.22 -7.07
CA VAL A 27 7.04 -1.02 -8.09
C VAL A 27 6.65 0.46 -8.20
N ILE A 28 6.41 1.14 -7.07
CA ILE A 28 6.06 2.56 -7.04
C ILE A 28 7.20 3.42 -7.61
N LYS A 29 8.45 3.09 -7.26
CA LYS A 29 9.63 3.78 -7.79
C LYS A 29 9.76 3.62 -9.30
N THR A 30 9.44 2.45 -9.85
CA THR A 30 9.59 2.13 -11.26
C THR A 30 8.44 2.66 -12.13
N PHE A 31 7.19 2.52 -11.66
CA PHE A 31 6.00 2.80 -12.46
C PHE A 31 5.21 4.04 -12.00
N GLY A 32 5.65 4.69 -10.93
CA GLY A 32 4.96 5.81 -10.30
C GLY A 32 3.90 5.36 -9.28
N PRO A 33 3.12 6.31 -8.73
CA PRO A 33 2.14 6.04 -7.67
C PRO A 33 0.89 5.32 -8.20
N VAL A 34 1.03 4.03 -8.51
CA VAL A 34 -0.03 3.19 -9.08
C VAL A 34 -0.77 2.40 -8.01
N ARG A 35 -2.09 2.25 -8.19
CA ARG A 35 -2.90 1.37 -7.34
C ARG A 35 -2.75 -0.08 -7.79
N PRO A 36 -2.79 -1.06 -6.86
CA PRO A 36 -3.07 -0.89 -5.43
C PRO A 36 -1.82 -0.60 -4.58
N PHE A 37 -0.62 -0.65 -5.16
CA PHE A 37 0.67 -0.56 -4.47
C PHE A 37 0.79 0.62 -3.49
N ILE A 38 0.38 1.83 -3.88
CA ILE A 38 0.45 3.01 -3.01
C ILE A 38 -0.36 2.90 -1.72
N ASN A 39 -1.43 2.10 -1.71
CA ASN A 39 -2.25 1.90 -0.52
C ASN A 39 -1.71 0.74 0.31
N ILE A 40 -1.25 -0.32 -0.36
CA ILE A 40 -0.81 -1.56 0.30
C ILE A 40 0.56 -1.36 0.93
N VAL A 41 1.47 -0.59 0.33
CA VAL A 41 2.81 -0.32 0.91
C VAL A 41 2.75 0.31 2.31
N GLU A 42 1.74 1.15 2.57
CA GLU A 42 1.52 1.76 3.89
C GLU A 42 0.94 0.74 4.89
N ALA A 43 0.12 -0.21 4.40
CA ALA A 43 -0.37 -1.32 5.19
C ALA A 43 0.80 -2.24 5.61
N GLU A 44 1.69 -2.61 4.68
CA GLU A 44 2.84 -3.46 5.00
C GLU A 44 3.84 -2.78 5.94
N ASP A 45 4.04 -1.46 5.84
CA ASP A 45 4.84 -0.74 6.84
C ASP A 45 4.20 -0.82 8.24
N THR A 46 2.86 -0.78 8.32
CA THR A 46 2.13 -0.93 9.57
C THR A 46 2.16 -2.37 10.11
N HIS A 47 2.14 -3.36 9.22
CA HIS A 47 2.25 -4.78 9.56
C HIS A 47 3.64 -5.09 10.13
N ALA A 48 4.71 -4.72 9.40
CA ALA A 48 6.08 -4.85 9.85
C ALA A 48 6.30 -4.21 11.23
N ARG A 49 5.87 -2.95 11.42
CA ARG A 49 5.95 -2.28 12.74
C ARG A 49 5.18 -3.00 13.85
N SER A 50 4.08 -3.68 13.52
CA SER A 50 3.32 -4.45 14.51
C SER A 50 4.09 -5.70 14.95
N LEU A 51 4.75 -6.37 14.03
CA LEU A 51 5.61 -7.53 14.31
C LEU A 51 6.90 -7.11 15.02
N GLU A 52 7.54 -6.02 14.63
CA GLU A 52 8.70 -5.43 15.33
C GLU A 52 8.39 -5.14 16.80
N ARG A 53 7.20 -4.57 17.10
CA ARG A 53 6.75 -4.36 18.48
C ARG A 53 6.59 -5.66 19.24
N LEU A 54 6.16 -6.73 18.57
CA LEU A 54 6.03 -8.05 19.17
C LEU A 54 7.42 -8.66 19.43
N CYS A 55 8.35 -8.54 18.48
CA CYS A 55 9.76 -8.91 18.69
C CYS A 55 10.34 -8.19 19.91
N ALA A 56 10.15 -6.87 20.03
CA ALA A 56 10.62 -6.10 21.17
C ALA A 56 10.01 -6.57 22.50
N ARG A 57 8.70 -6.87 22.53
CA ARG A 57 8.01 -7.39 23.72
C ARG A 57 8.60 -8.71 24.21
N TYR A 58 9.01 -9.57 23.29
CA TYR A 58 9.52 -10.91 23.59
C TYR A 58 11.05 -11.00 23.51
N GLU A 59 11.74 -9.86 23.41
CA GLU A 59 13.20 -9.76 23.35
C GLU A 59 13.80 -10.59 22.20
N ILE A 60 13.06 -10.69 21.08
CA ILE A 60 13.48 -11.37 19.85
C ILE A 60 14.33 -10.38 19.02
N PRO A 61 15.58 -10.71 18.66
CA PRO A 61 16.38 -9.88 17.78
C PRO A 61 15.72 -9.72 16.41
N LEU A 62 15.73 -8.50 15.88
CA LEU A 62 15.18 -8.24 14.55
C LEU A 62 16.08 -8.82 13.46
N PRO A 63 15.50 -9.43 12.39
CA PRO A 63 16.27 -9.80 11.22
C PRO A 63 16.67 -8.54 10.42
N PRO A 64 17.76 -8.61 9.63
CA PRO A 64 18.13 -7.49 8.77
C PRO A 64 17.09 -7.28 7.66
N ASP A 65 16.77 -6.02 7.36
CA ASP A 65 15.94 -5.64 6.21
C ASP A 65 16.84 -5.19 5.04
N GLU A 66 17.10 -6.11 4.12
CA GLU A 66 18.02 -5.89 2.98
C GLU A 66 17.32 -6.03 1.62
N TRP A 67 16.00 -6.22 1.60
CA TRP A 67 15.24 -6.53 0.39
C TRP A 67 15.31 -5.42 -0.67
N ASP A 68 15.40 -4.16 -0.25
CA ASP A 68 15.58 -3.01 -1.16
C ASP A 68 16.84 -3.12 -2.05
N ARG A 69 17.84 -3.94 -1.66
CA ARG A 69 19.08 -4.15 -2.41
C ARG A 69 19.06 -5.38 -3.31
N THR A 70 18.19 -6.35 -3.03
CA THR A 70 18.21 -7.67 -3.67
C THR A 70 17.14 -7.81 -4.74
N LEU A 71 16.01 -7.11 -4.60
CA LEU A 71 14.90 -7.20 -5.53
C LEU A 71 15.21 -6.61 -6.90
N ARG A 72 14.50 -7.11 -7.91
CA ARG A 72 14.53 -6.63 -9.30
C ARG A 72 13.16 -6.07 -9.66
N PRO A 73 13.10 -4.96 -10.42
CA PRO A 73 11.83 -4.40 -10.83
C PRO A 73 11.11 -5.37 -11.76
N PRO A 74 9.78 -5.53 -11.64
CA PRO A 74 9.02 -6.32 -12.59
C PRO A 74 9.00 -5.62 -13.96
N SER A 75 8.72 -6.36 -15.03
CA SER A 75 8.70 -5.85 -16.41
C SER A 75 7.48 -4.99 -16.72
N SER A 76 6.40 -5.12 -15.95
CA SER A 76 5.16 -4.37 -16.12
C SER A 76 4.34 -4.28 -14.83
N ILE A 77 3.37 -3.35 -14.78
CA ILE A 77 2.40 -3.26 -13.69
C ILE A 77 1.55 -4.53 -13.60
N LEU A 78 1.18 -5.13 -14.75
CA LEU A 78 0.42 -6.38 -14.77
C LEU A 78 1.19 -7.53 -14.13
N GLU A 79 2.48 -7.67 -14.44
CA GLU A 79 3.35 -8.64 -13.77
C GLU A 79 3.42 -8.35 -12.26
N ALA A 80 3.64 -7.09 -11.88
CA ALA A 80 3.67 -6.69 -10.48
C ALA A 80 2.38 -7.07 -9.74
N CYS A 81 1.22 -6.90 -10.38
CA CYS A 81 -0.07 -7.25 -9.78
C CYS A 81 -0.26 -8.77 -9.68
N ARG A 82 0.23 -9.56 -10.64
CA ARG A 82 0.25 -11.04 -10.52
C ARG A 82 1.16 -11.52 -9.38
N VAL A 83 2.34 -10.91 -9.25
CA VAL A 83 3.24 -11.17 -8.10
C VAL A 83 2.56 -10.78 -6.79
N GLY A 84 1.81 -9.68 -6.78
CA GLY A 84 0.97 -9.29 -5.64
C GLY A 84 -0.07 -10.35 -5.29
N VAL A 85 -0.86 -10.83 -6.25
CA VAL A 85 -1.84 -11.92 -6.02
C VAL A 85 -1.18 -13.16 -5.41
N GLU A 86 -0.08 -13.62 -6.00
CA GLU A 86 0.64 -14.79 -5.49
C GLU A 86 1.19 -14.55 -4.07
N GLY A 87 1.75 -13.36 -3.83
CA GLY A 87 2.23 -12.97 -2.51
C GLY A 87 1.14 -13.02 -1.45
N GLU A 88 -0.05 -12.48 -1.73
CA GLU A 88 -1.15 -12.51 -0.77
C GLU A 88 -1.68 -13.93 -0.54
N ILE A 89 -1.74 -14.78 -1.57
CA ILE A 89 -2.13 -16.21 -1.40
C ILE A 89 -1.13 -16.91 -0.47
N GLN A 90 0.18 -16.69 -0.68
CA GLN A 90 1.23 -17.25 0.15
C GLN A 90 1.17 -16.72 1.59
N ASN A 91 0.90 -15.43 1.77
CA ASN A 91 0.77 -14.77 3.07
C ASN A 91 -0.44 -15.30 3.87
N ILE A 92 -1.60 -15.45 3.22
CA ILE A 92 -2.79 -16.06 3.83
C ILE A 92 -2.48 -17.49 4.30
N ALA A 93 -1.90 -18.30 3.42
CA ALA A 93 -1.54 -19.68 3.73
C ALA A 93 -0.52 -19.75 4.87
N MET A 94 0.44 -18.81 4.93
CA MET A 94 1.40 -18.67 6.02
C MET A 94 0.70 -18.47 7.35
N TYR A 95 -0.18 -17.48 7.44
CA TYR A 95 -0.92 -17.26 8.68
C TYR A 95 -1.90 -18.40 9.01
N ASP A 96 -2.48 -19.09 8.01
CA ASP A 96 -3.33 -20.26 8.28
C ASP A 96 -2.53 -21.33 9.04
N ARG A 97 -1.31 -21.65 8.58
CA ARG A 97 -0.41 -22.58 9.30
C ARG A 97 -0.02 -22.06 10.67
N PHE A 98 0.32 -20.78 10.81
CA PHE A 98 0.74 -20.24 12.11
C PHE A 98 -0.38 -20.29 13.14
N LEU A 99 -1.62 -20.06 12.71
CA LEU A 99 -2.82 -20.11 13.55
C LEU A 99 -3.24 -21.54 13.91
N GLU A 100 -2.64 -22.57 13.35
CA GLU A 100 -2.78 -23.95 13.83
C GLU A 100 -1.77 -24.29 14.93
N GLU A 101 -0.70 -23.49 15.05
CA GLU A 101 0.52 -23.88 15.76
C GLU A 101 0.83 -23.03 17.01
N THR A 102 0.31 -21.79 17.08
CA THR A 102 0.49 -20.92 18.25
C THR A 102 -0.81 -20.58 18.97
N ASP A 103 -0.79 -20.75 20.28
CA ASP A 103 -1.86 -20.37 21.20
C ASP A 103 -1.53 -19.11 22.02
N ILE A 104 -0.40 -18.46 21.74
CA ILE A 104 0.01 -17.24 22.43
C ILE A 104 -0.96 -16.10 22.08
N PRO A 105 -1.78 -15.57 23.01
CA PRO A 105 -2.98 -14.81 22.65
C PRO A 105 -2.75 -13.54 21.82
N ASP A 106 -1.72 -12.76 22.12
CA ASP A 106 -1.42 -11.51 21.41
C ASP A 106 -0.75 -11.77 20.05
N VAL A 107 0.11 -12.79 19.95
CA VAL A 107 0.65 -13.28 18.66
C VAL A 107 -0.48 -13.74 17.76
N ARG A 108 -1.34 -14.62 18.27
CA ARG A 108 -2.47 -15.19 17.55
C ARG A 108 -3.43 -14.09 17.08
N SER A 109 -3.73 -13.12 17.94
CA SER A 109 -4.57 -11.96 17.59
C SER A 109 -3.95 -11.10 16.48
N LEU A 110 -2.62 -10.89 16.53
CA LEU A 110 -1.91 -10.17 15.47
C LEU A 110 -1.97 -10.94 14.15
N PHE A 111 -1.65 -12.24 14.16
CA PHE A 111 -1.66 -13.08 12.96
C PHE A 111 -3.05 -13.16 12.32
N GLN A 112 -4.12 -13.31 13.11
CA GLN A 112 -5.50 -13.24 12.60
C GLN A 112 -5.78 -11.91 11.89
N ARG A 113 -5.37 -10.80 12.50
CA ARG A 113 -5.58 -9.47 11.90
C ARG A 113 -4.81 -9.31 10.59
N LEU A 114 -3.55 -9.75 10.53
CA LEU A 114 -2.72 -9.66 9.32
C LEU A 114 -3.28 -10.55 8.21
N GLN A 115 -3.66 -11.79 8.54
CA GLN A 115 -4.35 -12.69 7.61
C GLN A 115 -5.64 -12.09 7.04
N SER A 116 -6.53 -11.56 7.90
CA SER A 116 -7.76 -10.94 7.43
C SER A 116 -7.49 -9.75 6.52
N ARG A 117 -6.43 -8.96 6.76
CA ARG A 117 -6.05 -7.87 5.84
C ARG A 117 -5.58 -8.39 4.48
N SER A 118 -4.75 -9.43 4.46
CA SER A 118 -4.33 -10.07 3.23
C SER A 118 -5.53 -10.62 2.45
N ARG A 119 -6.38 -11.42 3.11
CA ARG A 119 -7.55 -12.11 2.53
C ARG A 119 -8.66 -11.17 2.08
N GLU A 120 -9.03 -10.21 2.90
CA GLU A 120 -10.26 -9.41 2.69
C GLU A 120 -9.98 -8.08 1.97
N ALA A 121 -8.73 -7.60 1.98
CA ALA A 121 -8.37 -6.31 1.40
C ALA A 121 -7.32 -6.41 0.30
N HIS A 122 -6.15 -6.98 0.58
CA HIS A 122 -5.02 -6.93 -0.35
C HIS A 122 -5.22 -7.84 -1.55
N LEU A 123 -5.56 -9.12 -1.33
CA LEU A 123 -5.78 -10.09 -2.40
C LEU A 123 -6.86 -9.60 -3.38
N PRO A 124 -8.07 -9.18 -2.94
CA PRO A 124 -9.07 -8.62 -3.86
C PRO A 124 -8.59 -7.36 -4.60
N ALA A 125 -7.70 -6.55 -4.00
CA ALA A 125 -7.16 -5.37 -4.65
C ALA A 125 -6.17 -5.73 -5.77
N PHE A 126 -5.32 -6.72 -5.57
CA PHE A 126 -4.43 -7.24 -6.60
C PHE A 126 -5.18 -8.01 -7.69
N GLU A 127 -6.18 -8.82 -7.35
CA GLU A 127 -7.03 -9.50 -8.33
C GLU A 127 -7.74 -8.50 -9.25
N ARG A 128 -8.29 -7.41 -8.69
CA ARG A 128 -8.86 -6.33 -9.50
C ARG A 128 -7.82 -5.66 -10.39
N CYS A 129 -6.59 -5.47 -9.91
CA CYS A 129 -5.52 -4.93 -10.73
C CYS A 129 -5.19 -5.84 -11.93
N VAL A 130 -5.12 -7.16 -11.70
CA VAL A 130 -4.92 -8.14 -12.78
C VAL A 130 -6.08 -8.12 -13.77
N ALA A 131 -7.32 -8.09 -13.28
CA ALA A 131 -8.52 -8.03 -14.13
C ALA A 131 -8.58 -6.75 -14.99
N GLN A 132 -7.98 -5.66 -14.53
CA GLN A 132 -7.82 -4.40 -15.27
C GLN A 132 -6.57 -4.37 -16.17
N GLY A 133 -5.88 -5.51 -16.35
CA GLY A 133 -4.69 -5.59 -17.21
C GLY A 133 -3.48 -4.82 -16.68
N GLY A 134 -3.44 -4.51 -15.38
CA GLY A 134 -2.43 -3.63 -14.80
C GLY A 134 -2.61 -2.15 -15.16
N GLU A 135 -3.75 -1.77 -15.74
CA GLU A 135 -4.09 -0.37 -15.90
C GLU A 135 -4.39 0.22 -14.53
N ALA A 136 -3.58 1.20 -14.11
CA ALA A 136 -3.87 1.95 -12.92
C ALA A 136 -5.24 2.61 -13.11
N GLY A 137 -6.23 2.19 -12.32
CA GLY A 137 -7.47 2.94 -12.20
C GLY A 137 -7.10 4.38 -11.88
N ARG A 138 -7.18 5.27 -12.89
CA ARG A 138 -7.04 6.72 -12.75
C ARG A 138 -8.26 7.20 -12.00
N GLY A 139 -8.35 6.87 -10.71
CA GLY A 139 -9.27 7.53 -9.80
C GLY A 139 -8.94 9.02 -9.86
N PRO A 140 -9.95 9.91 -9.92
CA PRO A 140 -9.70 11.33 -10.06
C PRO A 140 -8.83 11.76 -8.88
N GLY A 141 -7.58 12.14 -9.18
CA GLY A 141 -6.82 12.95 -8.25
C GLY A 141 -7.70 14.16 -7.96
N ARG A 142 -8.03 14.38 -6.69
CA ARG A 142 -8.67 15.63 -6.27
C ARG A 142 -7.68 16.75 -6.55
N GLY A 143 -7.72 17.28 -7.78
CA GLY A 143 -7.17 18.57 -8.12
C GLY A 143 -7.85 19.56 -7.20
N LYS A 144 -7.06 20.20 -6.34
CA LYS A 144 -7.49 21.41 -5.66
C LYS A 144 -7.50 22.50 -6.72
N ASP A 145 -8.63 22.65 -7.40
CA ASP A 145 -8.90 23.81 -8.23
C ASP A 145 -8.97 25.04 -7.30
N LEU A 146 -7.88 25.82 -7.29
CA LEU A 146 -7.86 27.17 -6.77
C LEU A 146 -8.61 28.07 -7.76
N PRO A 147 -9.66 28.81 -7.36
CA PRO A 147 -10.32 29.71 -8.28
C PRO A 147 -9.42 30.92 -8.58
N GLY A 148 -9.35 31.23 -9.87
CA GLY A 148 -8.42 32.19 -10.45
C GLY A 148 -8.62 33.62 -9.94
N ARG A 149 -7.50 34.33 -9.86
CA ARG A 149 -7.46 35.77 -9.74
C ARG A 149 -6.55 36.29 -10.86
N THR A 150 -7.15 36.73 -11.95
CA THR A 150 -6.47 37.55 -12.96
C THR A 150 -7.20 38.88 -13.05
N GLN A 151 -6.48 39.94 -12.67
CA GLN A 151 -6.78 41.31 -13.03
C GLN A 151 -6.68 41.47 -14.55
N ALA A 152 -7.61 42.22 -15.14
CA ALA A 152 -7.36 43.00 -16.34
C ALA A 152 -8.28 44.23 -16.30
N GLY A 153 -7.69 45.40 -16.08
CA GLY A 153 -8.32 46.68 -16.41
C GLY A 153 -7.88 47.12 -17.80
N SER A 154 -8.79 47.75 -18.54
CA SER A 154 -8.52 48.94 -19.38
C SER A 154 -9.77 49.32 -20.19
N ASP A 155 -10.36 50.44 -19.79
CA ASP A 155 -10.65 51.61 -20.62
C ASP A 155 -11.42 51.52 -21.97
N GLN A 156 -12.51 52.29 -21.97
CA GLN A 156 -12.87 53.35 -22.92
C GLN A 156 -13.70 53.10 -24.21
N LYS A 157 -14.78 53.90 -24.25
CA LYS A 157 -15.53 54.49 -25.37
C LYS A 157 -16.58 53.63 -26.09
N ARG A 158 -17.84 54.07 -26.00
CA ARG A 158 -18.63 54.55 -27.15
C ARG A 158 -19.97 55.23 -26.74
N PHE A 159 -20.05 56.52 -27.10
CA PHE A 159 -21.16 57.34 -27.60
C PHE A 159 -22.54 57.38 -26.90
N ARG A 160 -22.84 58.57 -26.36
CA ARG A 160 -24.19 59.09 -26.06
C ARG A 160 -24.49 60.31 -26.95
N HIS A 161 -25.47 60.17 -27.83
CA HIS A 161 -26.33 61.20 -28.43
C HIS A 161 -27.65 60.45 -28.70
N GLN A 162 -28.86 60.91 -28.43
CA GLN A 162 -29.44 62.24 -28.40
C GLN A 162 -30.83 62.09 -27.72
N GLY A 163 -31.39 63.15 -27.12
CA GLY A 163 -32.77 63.11 -26.62
C GLY A 163 -33.13 64.31 -25.77
N ARG A 164 -33.55 65.39 -26.43
CA ARG A 164 -34.07 66.63 -25.85
C ARG A 164 -35.57 66.65 -26.14
N THR A 165 -36.42 66.76 -25.12
CA THR A 165 -37.76 67.31 -25.29
C THR A 165 -38.21 67.99 -23.99
N ILE A 166 -38.59 69.27 -24.18
CA ILE A 166 -39.43 70.19 -23.38
C ILE A 166 -39.19 70.32 -21.87
#